data_AF-A0A6B9TIT2-F1
#
_entry.id   AF-A0A6B9TIT2-F1
#
_cell.length_a   1.000
_cell.length_b   1.000
_cell.length_c   1.000
_cell.angle_alpha   90.00
_cell.angle_beta   90.00
_cell.angle_gamma   90.00
#
_symmetry.space_group_name_H-M   'P 1'
#
loop_
_entity.id
_entity.type
_entity.pdbx_description
1 polymer ?
#
loop_
_entity_poly.entity_id
_entity_poly.type
_entity_poly.pdbx_seq_one_letter_code
_entity_poly.pdbx_strand_id
1 'polypeptide(L)'
;MSGFKEHLKAIIPHPRLMVLSAALYIYGFVSNALGAAGSYGFLTGDMNVCFSHYPGFRAQFIDYLGGVALGIFISNIKQVLLFIFTLTTAAPVLNLFVLAGGLLHALISRMGLYGILVYAGTLHIHLEVVGCLLSLEAAAVFFYSLMKSVYAGSAEPFKRAFRERLVFLLPVILLVFAAAAILEVFWSTWWVYTLTKQQVSWSYFHGHVCSVHVG
;
A
#
# COMPACT_ATOMS: atom_id res chain seq x y z
N MET A 1 20.42 23.45 -7.02
CA MET A 1 19.91 22.98 -5.71
C MET A 1 18.58 23.61 -5.28
N SER A 2 18.09 24.71 -5.87
CA SER A 2 16.77 25.31 -5.53
C SER A 2 15.58 24.49 -6.03
N GLY A 3 15.64 23.97 -7.26
CA GLY A 3 14.54 23.20 -7.86
C GLY A 3 14.19 21.91 -7.11
N PHE A 4 15.19 21.14 -6.65
CA PHE A 4 14.95 19.87 -5.95
C PHE A 4 14.17 20.04 -4.63
N LYS A 5 14.43 21.12 -3.89
CA LYS A 5 13.67 21.43 -2.66
C LYS A 5 12.20 21.73 -2.94
N GLU A 6 11.88 22.35 -4.07
CA GLU A 6 10.49 22.60 -4.47
C GLU A 6 9.78 21.31 -4.89
N HIS A 7 10.48 20.39 -5.56
CA HIS A 7 9.93 19.07 -5.90
C HIS A 7 9.70 18.22 -4.65
N LEU A 8 10.59 18.27 -3.66
CA LEU A 8 10.39 17.60 -2.37
C LEU A 8 9.18 18.14 -1.61
N LYS A 9 8.94 19.46 -1.62
CA LYS A 9 7.71 20.04 -1.07
C LYS A 9 6.45 19.57 -1.81
N ALA A 10 6.56 19.25 -3.09
CA ALA A 10 5.45 18.70 -3.87
C ALA A 10 5.10 17.25 -3.50
N ILE A 11 5.98 16.51 -2.81
CA ILE A 11 5.67 15.16 -2.27
C ILE A 11 4.75 15.25 -1.05
N ILE A 12 4.81 16.35 -0.30
CA ILE A 12 4.01 16.51 0.91
C ILE A 12 2.55 16.73 0.49
N PRO A 13 1.64 15.80 0.83
CA PRO A 13 0.24 15.90 0.44
C PRO A 13 -0.43 17.11 1.08
N HIS A 14 -1.46 17.65 0.42
CA HIS A 14 -2.18 18.80 0.96
C HIS A 14 -2.77 18.48 2.36
N PRO A 15 -2.72 19.41 3.35
CA PRO A 15 -3.17 19.13 4.72
C PRO A 15 -4.60 18.59 4.82
N ARG A 16 -5.50 19.02 3.94
CA ARG A 16 -6.88 18.51 3.87
C ARG A 16 -6.95 17.02 3.53
N LEU A 17 -6.07 16.53 2.65
CA LEU A 17 -6.00 15.11 2.31
C LEU A 17 -5.42 14.32 3.49
N MET A 18 -4.45 14.87 4.20
CA MET A 18 -3.92 14.25 5.42
C MET A 18 -5.02 14.11 6.49
N VAL A 19 -5.83 15.15 6.70
CA VAL A 19 -6.97 15.11 7.63
C VAL A 19 -8.01 14.07 7.19
N LEU A 20 -8.34 14.02 5.90
CA LEU A 20 -9.25 13.01 5.36
C LEU A 20 -8.73 11.58 5.60
N SER A 21 -7.46 11.32 5.28
CA SER A 21 -6.83 10.01 5.48
C SER A 21 -6.78 9.63 6.96
N ALA A 22 -6.49 10.58 7.86
CA ALA A 22 -6.52 10.34 9.30
C ALA A 22 -7.94 10.03 9.79
N ALA A 23 -8.96 10.74 9.29
CA ALA A 23 -10.35 10.47 9.63
C ALA A 23 -10.80 9.08 9.15
N LEU A 24 -10.42 8.67 7.94
CA LEU A 24 -10.71 7.33 7.41
C LEU A 24 -10.00 6.23 8.20
N TYR A 25 -8.76 6.47 8.61
CA TYR A 25 -8.01 5.58 9.48
C TYR A 25 -8.69 5.37 10.84
N ILE A 26 -9.02 6.48 11.53
CA ILE A 26 -9.73 6.44 12.82
C ILE A 26 -11.09 5.77 12.66
N TYR A 27 -11.81 6.08 11.57
CA TYR A 27 -13.07 5.44 11.25
C TYR A 27 -12.92 3.92 11.12
N GLY A 28 -11.90 3.44 10.39
CA GLY A 28 -11.62 2.01 10.26
C GLY A 28 -11.33 1.33 11.60
N PHE A 29 -10.54 1.99 12.46
CA PHE A 29 -10.26 1.52 13.81
C PHE A 29 -11.53 1.38 14.65
N VAL A 30 -12.33 2.45 14.72
CA VAL A 30 -13.58 2.49 15.51
C VAL A 30 -14.63 1.52 14.95
N SER A 31 -14.78 1.46 13.63
CA SER A 31 -15.73 0.56 12.97
C SER A 31 -15.43 -0.91 13.30
N ASN A 32 -14.15 -1.31 13.25
CA ASN A 32 -13.77 -2.67 13.66
C ASN A 32 -14.00 -2.89 15.16
N ALA A 33 -13.75 -1.90 16.02
CA ALA A 33 -14.05 -1.96 17.44
C ALA A 33 -15.55 -2.14 17.76
N LEU A 34 -16.42 -1.61 16.91
CA LEU A 34 -17.87 -1.77 17.00
C LEU A 34 -18.40 -3.07 16.38
N GLY A 35 -17.51 -3.96 15.93
CA GLY A 35 -17.86 -5.28 15.41
C GLY A 35 -18.00 -5.38 13.90
N ALA A 36 -17.57 -4.36 13.13
CA ALA A 36 -17.47 -4.51 11.68
C ALA A 36 -16.40 -5.56 11.34
N ALA A 37 -16.83 -6.66 10.71
CA ALA A 37 -15.93 -7.73 10.29
C ALA A 37 -14.99 -7.21 9.20
N GLY A 38 -13.68 -7.33 9.44
CA GLY A 38 -12.66 -7.07 8.42
C GLY A 38 -12.01 -8.38 7.98
N SER A 39 -11.86 -8.56 6.67
CA SER A 39 -11.06 -9.66 6.11
C SER A 39 -9.60 -9.22 6.02
N TYR A 40 -8.85 -9.41 7.10
CA TYR A 40 -7.43 -9.03 7.19
C TYR A 40 -6.47 -10.14 6.71
N GLY A 41 -6.98 -11.37 6.54
CA GLY A 41 -6.26 -12.50 5.98
C GLY A 41 -4.93 -12.79 6.68
N PHE A 42 -3.85 -12.88 5.91
CA PHE A 42 -2.53 -13.20 6.47
C PHE A 42 -2.04 -12.14 7.47
N LEU A 43 -2.53 -10.89 7.41
CA LEU A 43 -2.07 -9.79 8.26
C LEU A 43 -2.45 -9.98 9.74
N THR A 44 -3.48 -10.77 10.03
CA THR A 44 -3.85 -11.19 11.39
C THR A 44 -3.21 -12.51 11.81
N GLY A 45 -2.31 -13.06 10.98
CA GLY A 45 -1.72 -14.38 11.17
C GLY A 45 -2.63 -15.52 10.72
N ASP A 46 -3.71 -15.25 10.00
CA ASP A 46 -4.58 -16.31 9.46
C ASP A 46 -4.00 -16.83 8.14
N MET A 47 -2.87 -17.52 8.26
CA MET A 47 -2.15 -18.11 7.15
C MET A 47 -1.72 -19.55 7.45
N ASN A 48 -1.77 -20.40 6.43
CA ASN A 48 -1.18 -21.72 6.40
C ASN A 48 -0.02 -21.70 5.41
N VAL A 49 1.18 -21.98 5.90
CA VAL A 49 2.41 -21.95 5.11
C VAL A 49 2.90 -23.37 4.90
N CYS A 50 2.99 -23.79 3.64
CA CYS A 50 3.51 -25.10 3.26
C CYS A 50 5.01 -24.99 2.96
N PHE A 51 5.83 -25.80 3.64
CA PHE A 51 7.27 -25.88 3.37
C PHE A 51 7.61 -27.14 2.57
N SER A 52 8.43 -26.98 1.53
CA SER A 52 9.02 -28.07 0.74
C SER A 52 10.52 -28.15 1.00
N HIS A 53 11.07 -29.37 0.98
CA HIS A 53 12.50 -29.61 1.20
C HIS A 53 13.40 -29.22 0.01
N TYR A 54 12.87 -29.11 -1.21
CA TYR A 54 13.69 -28.95 -2.42
C TYR A 54 13.03 -28.12 -3.54
N PRO A 55 12.65 -26.85 -3.34
CA PRO A 55 12.06 -26.08 -4.42
C PRO A 55 13.10 -25.52 -5.40
N GLY A 56 14.40 -25.48 -5.03
CA GLY A 56 15.46 -24.86 -5.82
C GLY A 56 15.39 -23.33 -5.76
N PHE A 57 16.47 -22.67 -5.35
CA PHE A 57 16.48 -21.24 -5.04
C PHE A 57 15.93 -20.35 -6.16
N ARG A 58 16.30 -20.62 -7.42
CA ARG A 58 15.84 -19.82 -8.56
C ARG A 58 14.32 -19.94 -8.79
N ALA A 59 13.81 -21.17 -8.84
CA ALA A 59 12.39 -21.42 -9.09
C ALA A 59 11.51 -20.85 -7.98
N GLN A 60 11.98 -20.91 -6.72
CA GLN A 60 11.22 -20.40 -5.58
C GLN A 60 11.34 -18.89 -5.41
N PHE A 61 12.57 -18.38 -5.33
CA PHE A 61 12.81 -16.99 -4.94
C PHE A 61 12.60 -16.00 -6.08
N ILE A 62 13.04 -16.37 -7.29
CA ILE A 62 12.96 -15.49 -8.46
C ILE A 62 11.63 -15.71 -9.18
N ASP A 63 11.36 -16.95 -9.60
CA ASP A 63 10.24 -17.19 -10.52
C ASP A 63 8.89 -17.13 -9.79
N TYR A 64 8.76 -17.78 -8.62
CA TYR A 64 7.52 -17.74 -7.84
C TYR A 64 7.37 -16.45 -7.02
N LEU A 65 8.22 -16.20 -6.03
CA LEU A 65 8.06 -15.02 -5.13
C LEU A 65 8.20 -13.70 -5.89
N GLY A 66 9.14 -13.62 -6.84
CA GLY A 66 9.26 -12.47 -7.73
C GLY A 66 8.05 -12.29 -8.64
N GLY A 67 7.49 -13.38 -9.17
CA GLY A 67 6.25 -13.36 -9.95
C GLY A 67 5.04 -12.88 -9.14
N VAL A 68 4.90 -13.33 -7.89
CA VAL A 68 3.85 -12.87 -6.97
C VAL A 68 3.98 -11.38 -6.69
N ALA A 69 5.19 -10.92 -6.33
CA ALA A 69 5.44 -9.49 -6.06
C ALA A 69 5.13 -8.63 -7.31
N LEU A 70 5.52 -9.07 -8.50
CA LEU A 70 5.21 -8.37 -9.75
C LEU A 70 3.69 -8.34 -10.02
N GLY A 71 2.97 -9.43 -9.76
CA GLY A 71 1.52 -9.50 -9.89
C GLY A 71 0.80 -8.52 -8.97
N ILE A 72 1.21 -8.45 -7.70
CA ILE A 72 0.71 -7.48 -6.72
C ILE A 72 0.97 -6.05 -7.21
N PHE A 73 2.20 -5.75 -7.62
CA PHE A 73 2.56 -4.44 -8.14
C PHE A 73 1.70 -4.01 -9.34
N ILE A 74 1.55 -4.88 -10.35
CA ILE A 74 0.75 -4.60 -11.56
C ILE A 74 -0.73 -4.39 -11.19
N SER A 75 -1.27 -5.20 -10.29
CA SER A 75 -2.65 -5.07 -9.82
C SER A 75 -2.87 -3.71 -9.14
N ASN A 76 -2.02 -3.37 -8.18
CA ASN A 76 -2.12 -2.14 -7.40
C ASN A 76 -1.93 -0.90 -8.28
N ILE A 77 -0.92 -0.89 -9.15
CA ILE A 77 -0.68 0.28 -9.99
C ILE A 77 -1.79 0.50 -11.02
N LYS A 78 -2.39 -0.57 -11.56
CA LYS A 78 -3.55 -0.45 -12.46
C LYS A 78 -4.71 0.24 -11.75
N GLN A 79 -5.02 -0.16 -10.51
CA GLN A 79 -6.08 0.47 -9.73
C GLN A 79 -5.75 1.93 -9.41
N VAL A 80 -4.52 2.23 -9.05
CA VAL A 80 -4.07 3.59 -8.73
C VAL A 80 -4.11 4.51 -9.95
N LEU A 81 -3.64 4.06 -11.11
CA LEU A 81 -3.68 4.87 -12.33
C LEU A 81 -5.11 5.12 -12.82
N LEU A 82 -5.98 4.11 -12.76
CA LEU A 82 -7.41 4.31 -13.01
C LEU A 82 -8.00 5.34 -12.05
N PHE A 83 -7.64 5.26 -10.76
CA PHE A 83 -8.11 6.21 -9.77
C PHE A 83 -7.67 7.64 -10.10
N ILE A 84 -6.39 7.86 -10.39
CA ILE A 84 -5.83 9.19 -10.65
C ILE A 84 -6.50 9.86 -11.85
N PHE A 85 -6.74 9.11 -12.93
CA PHE A 85 -7.22 9.69 -14.19
C PHE A 85 -8.74 9.64 -14.37
N THR A 86 -9.46 8.73 -13.69
CA THR A 86 -10.90 8.54 -13.89
C THR A 86 -11.73 8.48 -12.61
N LEU A 87 -11.10 8.46 -11.43
CA LEU A 87 -11.74 8.24 -10.11
C LEU A 87 -12.51 6.92 -9.97
N THR A 88 -12.47 6.01 -10.96
CA THR A 88 -13.30 4.80 -11.00
C THR A 88 -13.01 3.86 -9.82
N THR A 89 -11.75 3.81 -9.38
CA THR A 89 -11.25 2.97 -8.28
C THR A 89 -11.06 3.78 -6.99
N ALA A 90 -11.84 4.85 -6.79
CA ALA A 90 -11.78 5.64 -5.55
C ALA A 90 -12.10 4.81 -4.30
N ALA A 91 -13.13 3.95 -4.37
CA ALA A 91 -13.51 3.10 -3.24
C ALA A 91 -12.35 2.20 -2.75
N PRO A 92 -11.69 1.37 -3.58
CA PRO A 92 -10.58 0.55 -3.10
C PRO A 92 -9.39 1.37 -2.60
N VAL A 93 -9.07 2.51 -3.24
CA VAL A 93 -7.98 3.40 -2.78
C VAL A 93 -8.28 4.00 -1.39
N LEU A 94 -9.51 4.47 -1.16
CA LEU A 94 -9.92 5.02 0.12
C LEU A 94 -10.06 3.94 1.20
N ASN A 95 -10.47 2.74 0.79
CA ASN A 95 -10.63 1.60 1.69
C ASN A 95 -9.31 1.14 2.31
N LEU A 96 -8.15 1.42 1.69
CA LEU A 96 -6.84 1.10 2.28
C LEU A 96 -6.58 1.87 3.59
N PHE A 97 -7.03 3.13 3.71
CA PHE A 97 -6.93 3.87 4.98
C PHE A 97 -7.81 3.24 6.07
N VAL A 98 -9.03 2.85 5.71
CA VAL A 98 -9.98 2.19 6.60
C VAL A 98 -9.44 0.81 7.04
N LEU A 99 -8.90 0.04 6.09
CA LEU A 99 -8.29 -1.26 6.34
C LEU A 99 -7.11 -1.15 7.28
N ALA A 100 -6.20 -0.18 7.07
CA ALA A 100 -5.04 0.03 7.93
C ALA A 100 -5.45 0.34 9.39
N GLY A 101 -6.47 1.18 9.59
CA GLY A 101 -7.00 1.48 10.92
C GLY A 101 -7.68 0.27 11.58
N GLY A 102 -8.51 -0.44 10.82
CA GLY A 102 -9.18 -1.65 11.31
C GLY A 102 -8.20 -2.78 11.63
N LEU A 103 -7.15 -2.94 10.83
CA LEU A 103 -6.09 -3.93 11.06
C LEU A 103 -5.37 -3.67 12.39
N LEU A 104 -5.05 -2.41 12.71
CA LEU A 104 -4.42 -2.08 13.98
C LEU A 104 -5.32 -2.49 15.16
N HIS A 105 -6.61 -2.16 15.10
CA HIS A 105 -7.56 -2.56 16.14
C HIS A 105 -7.66 -4.09 16.26
N ALA A 106 -7.80 -4.80 15.14
CA ALA A 106 -7.91 -6.26 15.11
C ALA A 106 -6.68 -6.94 15.72
N LEU A 107 -5.48 -6.45 15.39
CA LEU A 107 -4.22 -6.95 15.95
C LEU A 107 -4.10 -6.68 17.46
N ILE A 108 -4.45 -5.47 17.92
CA ILE A 108 -4.45 -5.15 19.35
C ILE A 108 -5.46 -6.02 20.10
N SER A 109 -6.66 -6.21 19.54
CA SER A 109 -7.72 -6.99 20.17
C SER A 109 -7.37 -8.47 20.29
N ARG A 110 -6.65 -9.02 19.29
CA ARG A 110 -6.27 -10.43 19.25
C ARG A 110 -4.99 -10.75 20.03
N MET A 111 -4.01 -9.84 20.00
CA MET A 111 -2.64 -10.10 20.47
C MET A 111 -2.14 -9.11 21.52
N GLY A 112 -2.97 -8.16 21.97
CA GLY A 112 -2.56 -7.09 22.88
C GLY A 112 -1.45 -6.22 22.27
N LEU A 113 -0.48 -5.81 23.08
CA LEU A 113 0.63 -4.96 22.63
C LEU A 113 1.52 -5.64 21.58
N TYR A 114 1.56 -6.97 21.51
CA TYR A 114 2.26 -7.68 20.42
C TYR A 114 1.65 -7.39 19.05
N GLY A 115 0.35 -7.09 18.99
CA GLY A 115 -0.32 -6.68 17.76
C GLY A 115 0.27 -5.39 17.16
N ILE A 116 0.76 -4.48 18.01
CA ILE A 116 1.43 -3.25 17.56
C ILE A 116 2.75 -3.58 16.87
N LEU A 117 3.51 -4.57 17.38
CA LEU A 117 4.75 -5.03 16.76
C LEU A 117 4.49 -5.68 15.40
N VAL A 118 3.44 -6.50 15.29
CA VAL A 118 3.01 -7.09 14.02
C VAL A 118 2.67 -5.98 13.02
N TYR A 119 1.83 -5.03 13.41
CA TYR A 119 1.44 -3.89 12.57
C TYR A 119 2.61 -2.99 12.16
N ALA A 120 3.57 -2.75 13.06
CA ALA A 120 4.76 -1.97 12.75
C ALA A 120 5.62 -2.64 11.68
N GLY A 121 5.77 -3.97 11.72
CA GLY A 121 6.57 -4.71 10.74
C GLY A 121 5.83 -5.11 9.46
N THR A 122 4.52 -4.88 9.34
CA THR A 122 3.81 -4.92 8.05
C THR A 122 4.12 -3.67 7.21
N LEU A 123 5.39 -3.51 6.85
CA LEU A 123 5.93 -2.32 6.20
C LEU A 123 5.26 -1.98 4.87
N HIS A 124 4.80 -2.97 4.13
CA HIS A 124 4.07 -2.74 2.88
C HIS A 124 2.79 -1.93 3.09
N ILE A 125 1.98 -2.21 4.13
CA ILE A 125 0.74 -1.45 4.42
C ILE A 125 1.04 0.03 4.61
N HIS A 126 2.12 0.37 5.33
CA HIS A 126 2.51 1.77 5.52
C HIS A 126 2.89 2.45 4.20
N LEU A 127 3.60 1.73 3.33
CA LEU A 127 3.93 2.23 2.00
C LEU A 127 2.71 2.34 1.09
N GLU A 128 1.77 1.39 1.14
CA GLU A 128 0.51 1.46 0.37
C GLU A 128 -0.34 2.64 0.82
N VAL A 129 -0.46 2.88 2.12
CA VAL A 129 -1.16 4.06 2.68
C VAL A 129 -0.51 5.36 2.19
N VAL A 130 0.83 5.44 2.19
CA VAL A 130 1.56 6.59 1.63
C VAL A 130 1.32 6.70 0.12
N GLY A 131 1.36 5.59 -0.61
CA GLY A 131 1.09 5.54 -2.05
C GLY A 131 -0.32 6.01 -2.40
N CYS A 132 -1.33 5.58 -1.64
CA CYS A 132 -2.72 6.04 -1.78
C CYS A 132 -2.87 7.53 -1.49
N LEU A 133 -2.17 8.05 -0.48
CA LEU A 133 -2.21 9.47 -0.15
C LEU A 133 -1.57 10.33 -1.26
N LEU A 134 -0.44 9.89 -1.81
CA LEU A 134 0.19 10.52 -2.97
C LEU A 134 -0.71 10.43 -4.22
N SER A 135 -1.43 9.32 -4.37
CA SER A 135 -2.39 9.12 -5.47
C SER A 135 -3.59 10.05 -5.34
N LEU A 136 -4.09 10.31 -4.12
CA LEU A 136 -5.12 11.31 -3.86
C LEU A 136 -4.67 12.71 -4.25
N GLU A 137 -3.43 13.07 -3.91
CA GLU A 137 -2.83 14.35 -4.32
C GLU A 137 -2.72 14.44 -5.84
N ALA A 138 -2.23 13.38 -6.50
CA ALA A 138 -2.14 13.34 -7.96
C ALA A 138 -3.52 13.47 -8.64
N ALA A 139 -4.54 12.76 -8.14
CA ALA A 139 -5.92 12.90 -8.63
C ALA A 139 -6.43 14.33 -8.45
N ALA A 140 -6.25 14.93 -7.25
CA ALA A 140 -6.68 16.30 -6.98
C ALA A 140 -6.02 17.31 -7.93
N VAL A 141 -4.71 17.18 -8.16
CA VAL A 141 -3.97 18.02 -9.12
C VAL A 141 -4.49 17.83 -10.54
N PHE A 142 -4.73 16.58 -10.96
CA PHE A 142 -5.25 16.26 -12.29
C PHE A 142 -6.62 16.89 -12.54
N PHE A 143 -7.61 16.62 -11.67
CA PHE A 143 -8.98 17.13 -11.87
C PHE A 143 -9.08 18.64 -11.68
N TYR A 144 -8.39 19.22 -10.70
CA TYR A 144 -8.40 20.68 -10.52
C TYR A 144 -7.81 21.40 -11.74
N SER A 145 -6.69 20.92 -12.27
CA SER A 145 -6.05 21.53 -13.44
C SER A 145 -6.87 21.32 -14.72
N LEU A 146 -7.51 20.16 -14.89
CA LEU A 146 -8.43 19.89 -15.99
C LEU A 146 -9.63 20.86 -15.97
N MET A 147 -10.31 20.98 -14.82
CA MET A 147 -11.44 21.90 -14.66
C MET A 147 -11.05 23.36 -14.91
N LYS A 148 -9.88 23.77 -14.41
CA LYS A 148 -9.34 25.11 -14.66
C LYS A 148 -9.05 25.35 -16.14
N SER A 149 -8.53 24.34 -16.84
CA SER A 149 -8.30 24.40 -18.28
C SER A 149 -9.59 24.54 -19.08
N VAL A 150 -10.64 23.78 -18.71
CA VAL A 150 -11.97 23.89 -19.32
C VAL A 150 -12.54 25.30 -19.11
N TYR A 151 -12.53 25.78 -17.87
CA TYR A 151 -13.04 27.12 -17.53
C TYR A 151 -12.28 28.25 -18.26
N ALA A 152 -10.97 28.12 -18.39
CA ALA A 152 -10.13 29.10 -19.08
C ALA A 152 -10.13 28.97 -20.62
N GLY A 153 -10.76 27.93 -21.18
CA GLY A 153 -10.69 27.63 -22.62
C GLY A 153 -9.26 27.38 -23.13
N SER A 154 -8.34 26.93 -22.26
CA SER A 154 -6.91 26.81 -22.58
C SER A 154 -6.30 25.58 -21.93
N ALA A 155 -5.45 24.87 -22.66
CA ALA A 155 -4.71 23.71 -22.14
C ALA A 155 -3.53 24.09 -21.23
N GLU A 156 -3.16 25.38 -21.14
CA GLU A 156 -1.97 25.82 -20.39
C GLU A 156 -2.02 25.49 -18.89
N PRO A 157 -3.12 25.70 -18.15
CA PRO A 157 -3.23 25.29 -16.75
C PRO A 157 -2.93 23.80 -16.54
N PHE A 158 -3.49 22.94 -17.39
CA PHE A 158 -3.27 21.50 -17.34
C PHE A 158 -1.83 21.12 -17.69
N LYS A 159 -1.27 21.63 -18.80
CA LYS A 159 0.12 21.37 -19.20
C LYS A 159 1.11 21.76 -18.11
N ARG A 160 0.89 22.91 -17.47
CA ARG A 160 1.72 23.40 -16.37
C ARG A 160 1.65 22.47 -15.16
N ALA A 161 0.44 22.16 -14.69
CA ALA A 161 0.25 21.25 -13.56
C ALA A 161 0.83 19.86 -13.83
N PHE A 162 0.70 19.37 -15.07
CA PHE A 162 1.28 18.10 -15.47
C PHE A 162 2.81 18.11 -15.33
N ARG A 163 3.47 19.11 -15.93
CA ARG A 163 4.93 19.23 -15.91
C ARG A 163 5.51 19.48 -14.52
N GLU A 164 4.85 20.32 -13.73
CA GLU A 164 5.37 20.78 -12.44
C GLU A 164 5.07 19.81 -11.29
N ARG A 165 3.99 19.02 -11.39
CA ARG A 165 3.59 18.09 -10.32
C ARG A 165 3.43 16.65 -10.77
N LEU A 166 2.56 16.37 -11.74
CA LEU A 166 2.23 14.98 -12.08
C LEU A 166 3.41 14.17 -12.62
N VAL A 167 4.28 14.79 -13.43
CA VAL A 167 5.52 14.18 -13.94
C VAL A 167 6.42 13.68 -12.81
N PHE A 168 6.39 14.34 -11.65
CA PHE A 168 7.18 13.95 -10.50
C PHE A 168 6.43 13.00 -9.55
N LEU A 169 5.13 13.23 -9.32
CA LEU A 169 4.32 12.38 -8.45
C LEU A 169 4.16 10.96 -9.00
N LEU A 170 3.94 10.79 -10.31
CA LEU A 170 3.69 9.47 -10.90
C LEU A 170 4.86 8.50 -10.72
N PRO A 171 6.13 8.86 -11.01
CA PRO A 171 7.29 8.01 -10.71
C PRO A 171 7.45 7.69 -9.22
N VAL A 172 7.17 8.65 -8.33
CA VAL A 172 7.27 8.41 -6.88
C VAL A 172 6.20 7.40 -6.43
N ILE A 173 4.96 7.54 -6.91
CA ILE A 173 3.88 6.58 -6.65
C ILE A 173 4.27 5.19 -7.15
N LEU A 174 4.79 5.09 -8.38
CA LEU A 174 5.28 3.84 -8.96
C LEU A 174 6.34 3.18 -8.08
N LEU A 175 7.33 3.95 -7.62
CA LEU A 175 8.41 3.45 -6.77
C LEU A 175 7.89 2.98 -5.40
N VAL A 176 6.97 3.75 -4.80
CA VAL A 176 6.36 3.41 -3.51
C VAL A 176 5.58 2.09 -3.60
N PHE A 177 4.74 1.91 -4.62
CA PHE A 177 3.99 0.66 -4.80
C PHE A 177 4.88 -0.53 -5.18
N ALA A 178 5.95 -0.31 -5.94
CA ALA A 178 6.93 -1.36 -6.22
C ALA A 178 7.63 -1.83 -4.94
N ALA A 179 8.06 -0.89 -4.09
CA ALA A 179 8.64 -1.20 -2.79
C ALA A 179 7.64 -1.90 -1.85
N ALA A 180 6.38 -1.46 -1.85
CA ALA A 180 5.31 -2.09 -1.08
C ALA A 180 5.12 -3.56 -1.48
N ALA A 181 4.98 -3.84 -2.77
CA ALA A 181 4.78 -5.21 -3.27
C ALA A 181 5.95 -6.14 -2.94
N ILE A 182 7.20 -5.65 -3.03
CA ILE A 182 8.38 -6.41 -2.60
C ILE A 182 8.34 -6.67 -1.10
N LEU A 183 8.04 -5.65 -0.28
CA LEU A 183 7.97 -5.80 1.18
C LEU A 183 6.79 -6.63 1.64
N GLU A 184 5.71 -6.73 0.88
CA GLU A 184 4.59 -7.61 1.21
C GLU A 184 5.03 -9.07 1.18
N VAL A 185 5.64 -9.46 0.06
CA VAL A 185 6.08 -10.84 -0.19
C VAL A 185 7.31 -11.18 0.65
N PHE A 186 8.38 -10.40 0.56
CA PHE A 186 9.68 -10.78 1.12
C PHE A 186 9.85 -10.42 2.59
N TRP A 187 9.08 -9.48 3.13
CA TRP A 187 9.22 -9.05 4.52
C TRP A 187 7.99 -9.37 5.36
N SER A 188 6.85 -8.80 4.99
CA SER A 188 5.66 -8.73 5.83
C SER A 188 5.03 -10.11 6.03
N THR A 189 5.03 -10.96 5.00
CA THR A 189 4.53 -12.34 5.11
C THR A 189 5.37 -13.14 6.11
N TRP A 190 6.70 -13.08 6.02
CA TRP A 190 7.61 -13.75 6.98
C TRP A 190 7.51 -13.15 8.39
N TRP A 191 7.43 -11.83 8.49
CA TRP A 191 7.32 -11.11 9.75
C TRP A 191 6.08 -11.53 10.53
N VAL A 192 4.91 -11.49 9.88
CA VAL A 192 3.66 -11.89 10.50
C VAL A 192 3.67 -13.39 10.81
N TYR A 193 4.18 -14.25 9.93
CA TYR A 193 4.29 -15.69 10.18
C TYR A 193 5.12 -16.02 11.43
N THR A 194 6.32 -15.44 11.53
CA THR A 194 7.27 -15.70 12.62
C THR A 194 6.71 -15.30 13.98
N LEU A 195 5.89 -14.26 14.02
CA LEU A 195 5.27 -13.74 15.25
C LEU A 195 3.93 -14.40 15.60
N THR A 196 3.26 -15.07 14.66
CA THR A 196 1.90 -15.60 14.87
C THR A 196 1.80 -17.13 14.81
N LYS A 197 2.75 -17.82 14.15
CA LYS A 197 2.73 -19.28 13.94
C LYS A 197 3.94 -19.97 14.53
N GLN A 198 5.09 -19.79 13.91
CA GLN A 198 6.30 -20.50 14.25
C GLN A 198 7.52 -19.66 13.93
N GLN A 199 8.45 -19.60 14.87
CA GLN A 199 9.71 -18.90 14.65
C GLN A 199 10.57 -19.64 13.63
N VAL A 200 10.85 -18.98 12.51
CA VAL A 200 11.73 -19.48 11.45
C VAL A 200 12.61 -18.34 10.94
N SER A 201 13.85 -18.66 10.54
CA SER A 201 14.72 -17.64 9.95
C SER A 201 14.16 -17.18 8.61
N TRP A 202 14.44 -15.92 8.26
CA TRP A 202 14.04 -15.34 6.97
C TRP A 202 14.55 -16.18 5.78
N SER A 203 15.81 -16.63 5.84
CA SER A 203 16.43 -17.45 4.80
C SER A 203 15.78 -18.82 4.68
N TYR A 204 15.40 -19.44 5.81
CA TYR A 204 14.69 -20.71 5.79
C TYR A 204 13.31 -20.54 5.15
N PHE A 205 12.55 -19.52 5.57
CA PHE A 205 11.20 -19.25 5.09
C PHE A 205 11.18 -19.11 3.56
N HIS A 206 11.99 -18.22 3.01
CA HIS A 206 12.00 -17.96 1.56
C HIS A 206 12.74 -19.02 0.74
N GLY A 207 13.57 -19.86 1.38
CA GLY A 207 14.21 -21.00 0.74
C GLY A 207 13.32 -22.23 0.62
N HIS A 208 12.26 -22.34 1.44
CA HIS A 208 11.47 -23.57 1.58
C HIS A 208 9.96 -23.37 1.44
N VAL A 209 9.43 -22.14 1.50
CA VAL A 209 8.01 -21.87 1.20
C VAL A 209 7.65 -22.47 -0.15
N CYS A 210 6.51 -23.15 -0.23
CA CYS A 210 5.94 -23.68 -1.47
C CYS A 210 4.61 -22.99 -1.79
N SER A 211 3.77 -22.78 -0.78
CA SER A 211 2.54 -22.00 -0.89
C SER A 211 2.18 -21.34 0.44
N VAL A 212 1.46 -20.22 0.35
CA VAL A 212 0.83 -19.54 1.48
C VAL A 212 -0.67 -19.44 1.17
N HIS A 213 -1.50 -20.00 2.04
CA HIS A 213 -2.96 -19.91 1.93
C HIS A 213 -3.51 -19.08 3.08
N VAL A 214 -4.44 -18.18 2.77
CA VAL A 214 -5.21 -17.46 3.79
C VAL A 214 -6.24 -18.42 4.37
N GLY A 215 -6.26 -18.54 5.70
CA GLY A 215 -7.17 -19.42 6.45
C GLY A 215 -8.57 -18.87 6.61
#